data_AF-A0A562SSJ2-F1
#
_entry.id   AF-A0A562SSJ2-F1
#
_cell.length_a   1.000
_cell.length_b   1.000
_cell.length_c   1.000
_cell.angle_alpha   90.00
_cell.angle_beta   90.00
_cell.angle_gamma   90.00
#
_symmetry.space_group_name_H-M   'P 1'
#
loop_
_entity.id
_entity.type
_entity.pdbx_description
1 polymer ?
#
loop_
_entity_poly.entity_id
_entity_poly.type
_entity_poly.pdbx_seq_one_letter_code
_entity_poly.pdbx_strand_id
1 'polypeptide(L)'
;MKQNRFAYATALLASVLFAACQQPPDNKGGKDIPFDTAKAWVHAIHIDTAAQLTRDFRAARERLRKLVGSTQQNLDSILQLPSAEAFNRDAIAVLLNQEDAQGIRIYYGRGSKGEVKLVLVPIDSKGNDIVTTLLDSTSNRSEQAVGYIPGISTARAGARRAAAQAMENGQRCDPPPCGTSKLTE
;
A
#
# COMPACT_ATOMS: atom_id res chain seq x y z
N MET A 1 56.25 40.43 9.48
CA MET A 1 55.45 39.25 9.90
C MET A 1 54.07 39.71 10.35
N LYS A 2 53.09 39.74 9.44
CA LYS A 2 51.67 39.98 9.77
C LYS A 2 50.92 38.72 9.38
N GLN A 3 50.67 37.85 10.35
CA GLN A 3 49.88 36.64 10.17
C GLN A 3 48.42 37.04 9.92
N ASN A 4 47.93 36.72 8.74
CA ASN A 4 46.57 37.02 8.28
C ASN A 4 45.55 36.22 9.09
N ARG A 5 45.05 36.85 10.14
CA ARG A 5 43.88 36.44 10.95
C ARG A 5 42.57 36.29 10.12
N PHE A 6 42.59 36.66 8.83
CA PHE A 6 41.46 36.58 7.92
C PHE A 6 41.13 35.17 7.41
N ALA A 7 42.09 34.23 7.40
CA ALA A 7 41.85 32.88 6.90
C ALA A 7 41.01 32.01 7.85
N TYR A 8 40.99 32.33 9.14
CA TYR A 8 40.25 31.56 10.15
C TYR A 8 38.77 31.97 10.23
N ALA A 9 38.44 33.22 9.90
CA ALA A 9 37.07 33.71 9.92
C ALA A 9 36.19 33.10 8.81
N THR A 10 36.78 32.79 7.65
CA THR A 10 36.06 32.17 6.53
C THR A 10 35.84 30.67 6.72
N ALA A 11 36.77 29.96 7.37
CA ALA A 11 36.61 28.54 7.69
C ALA A 11 35.54 28.26 8.77
N LEU A 12 35.36 29.19 9.72
CA LEU A 12 34.30 29.12 10.74
C LEU A 12 32.90 29.40 10.17
N LEU A 13 32.77 30.32 9.21
CA LEU A 13 31.46 30.57 8.57
C LEU A 13 31.00 29.41 7.68
N ALA A 14 31.92 28.74 6.98
CA ALA A 14 31.58 27.57 6.16
C ALA A 14 31.12 26.38 7.00
N SER A 15 31.70 26.15 8.18
CA SER A 15 31.32 25.05 9.07
C SER A 15 29.95 25.26 9.75
N VAL A 16 29.54 26.51 10.00
CA VAL A 16 28.20 26.82 10.54
C VAL A 16 27.09 26.62 9.48
N LEU A 17 27.37 26.86 8.20
CA LEU A 17 26.40 26.66 7.13
C LEU A 17 26.14 25.17 6.80
N PHE A 18 27.13 24.29 7.00
CA PHE A 18 26.91 22.84 6.85
C PHE A 18 26.19 22.21 8.05
N ALA A 19 26.28 22.79 9.25
CA ALA A 19 25.55 22.31 10.43
C ALA A 19 24.05 22.68 10.40
N ALA A 20 23.65 23.71 9.65
CA ALA A 20 22.26 24.14 9.52
C ALA A 20 21.40 23.28 8.58
N CYS A 21 21.97 22.28 7.91
CA CYS A 21 21.25 21.35 7.04
C CYS A 21 21.08 19.94 7.64
N GLN A 22 21.47 19.71 8.90
CA GLN A 22 21.37 18.40 9.52
C GLN A 22 20.78 18.49 10.91
N GLN A 23 19.45 18.53 10.98
CA GLN A 23 18.69 17.98 12.10
C GLN A 23 17.22 17.84 11.68
N PRO A 24 16.74 16.62 11.33
CA PRO A 24 15.31 16.39 11.38
C PRO A 24 14.85 16.64 12.82
N PRO A 25 13.75 17.37 13.05
CA PRO A 25 13.25 17.62 14.39
C PRO A 25 12.97 16.28 15.09
N ASP A 26 13.52 16.15 16.30
CA ASP A 26 13.23 15.09 17.26
C ASP A 26 11.71 15.00 17.48
N ASN A 27 11.05 14.09 16.76
CA ASN A 27 9.70 13.65 17.06
C ASN A 27 9.76 12.23 17.59
N LYS A 28 9.79 12.16 18.93
CA LYS A 28 9.39 11.05 19.79
C LYS A 28 8.60 9.95 19.05
N GLY A 29 9.26 8.83 18.73
CA GLY A 29 8.62 7.53 18.43
C GLY A 29 7.46 7.50 17.44
N GLY A 30 7.58 8.14 16.28
CA GLY A 30 6.53 8.16 15.25
C GLY A 30 6.27 6.79 14.63
N LYS A 31 5.07 6.23 14.88
CA LYS A 31 4.59 4.91 14.39
C LYS A 31 4.01 4.94 12.97
N ASP A 32 4.03 6.08 12.30
CA ASP A 32 3.20 6.35 11.12
C ASP A 32 4.02 6.41 9.83
N ILE A 33 3.49 5.86 8.74
CA ILE A 33 4.07 6.01 7.38
C ILE A 33 3.78 7.45 6.93
N PRO A 34 4.79 8.25 6.50
CA PRO A 34 4.55 9.61 6.05
C PRO A 34 3.69 9.64 4.77
N PHE A 35 2.76 10.59 4.68
CA PHE A 35 1.91 10.79 3.52
C PHE A 35 1.55 12.27 3.31
N ASP A 36 1.16 12.63 2.10
CA ASP A 36 0.65 13.97 1.75
C ASP A 36 -0.82 14.08 2.17
N THR A 37 -1.10 14.91 3.17
CA THR A 37 -2.44 15.09 3.73
C THR A 37 -3.42 15.68 2.73
N ALA A 38 -3.00 16.62 1.88
CA ALA A 38 -3.86 17.25 0.89
C ALA A 38 -4.27 16.25 -0.19
N LYS A 39 -3.32 15.44 -0.69
CA LYS A 39 -3.63 14.37 -1.65
C LYS A 39 -4.50 13.29 -1.03
N ALA A 40 -4.24 12.89 0.22
CA ALA A 40 -5.04 11.88 0.91
C ALA A 40 -6.48 12.34 1.16
N TRP A 41 -6.68 13.61 1.51
CA TRP A 41 -7.99 14.16 1.87
C TRP A 41 -9.02 14.07 0.73
N VAL A 42 -8.59 14.19 -0.52
CA VAL A 42 -9.46 14.08 -1.71
C VAL A 42 -10.11 12.70 -1.82
N HIS A 43 -9.53 11.67 -1.21
CA HIS A 43 -10.02 10.29 -1.26
C HIS A 43 -10.72 9.84 0.04
N ALA A 44 -10.66 10.64 1.10
CA ALA A 44 -11.27 10.29 2.38
C ALA A 44 -12.79 10.43 2.32
N ILE A 45 -13.51 9.38 2.74
CA ILE A 45 -14.96 9.39 2.88
C ILE A 45 -15.37 9.10 4.33
N HIS A 46 -16.53 9.60 4.75
CA HIS A 46 -17.10 9.26 6.04
C HIS A 46 -17.39 7.75 6.15
N ILE A 47 -17.23 7.19 7.35
CA ILE A 47 -17.46 5.77 7.59
C ILE A 47 -18.91 5.35 7.29
N ASP A 48 -19.89 6.23 7.52
CA ASP A 48 -21.29 5.96 7.20
C ASP A 48 -21.52 5.87 5.68
N THR A 49 -20.82 6.70 4.91
CA THR A 49 -20.82 6.61 3.43
C THR A 49 -20.23 5.29 2.98
N ALA A 50 -19.10 4.88 3.54
CA ALA A 50 -18.49 3.58 3.24
C ALA A 50 -19.44 2.42 3.58
N ALA A 51 -20.07 2.45 4.76
CA ALA A 51 -21.01 1.44 5.20
C ALA A 51 -22.23 1.37 4.28
N GLN A 52 -22.75 2.52 3.85
CA GLN A 52 -23.85 2.59 2.89
C GLN A 52 -23.47 1.98 1.53
N LEU A 53 -22.31 2.34 0.97
CA LEU A 53 -21.81 1.76 -0.28
C LEU A 53 -21.66 0.24 -0.19
N THR A 54 -21.12 -0.28 0.93
CA THR A 54 -21.00 -1.73 1.15
C THR A 54 -22.36 -2.41 1.29
N ARG A 55 -23.33 -1.82 2.00
CA ARG A 55 -24.70 -2.34 2.10
C ARG A 55 -25.40 -2.36 0.74
N ASP A 56 -25.29 -1.29 -0.03
CA ASP A 56 -25.92 -1.18 -1.35
C ASP A 56 -25.35 -2.20 -2.33
N PHE A 57 -24.03 -2.41 -2.33
CA PHE A 57 -23.39 -3.44 -3.13
C PHE A 57 -23.85 -4.85 -2.72
N ARG A 58 -23.91 -5.16 -1.42
CA ARG A 58 -24.44 -6.45 -0.93
C ARG A 58 -25.89 -6.67 -1.37
N ALA A 59 -26.74 -5.66 -1.26
CA ALA A 59 -28.13 -5.73 -1.70
C ALA A 59 -28.25 -5.90 -3.23
N ALA A 60 -27.42 -5.21 -4.02
CA ALA A 60 -27.37 -5.38 -5.46
C ALA A 60 -26.93 -6.79 -5.87
N ARG A 61 -25.89 -7.33 -5.21
CA ARG A 61 -25.42 -8.71 -5.41
C ARG A 61 -26.55 -9.71 -5.12
N GLU A 62 -27.29 -9.53 -4.03
CA GLU A 62 -28.43 -10.40 -3.68
C GLU A 62 -29.58 -10.32 -4.69
N ARG A 63 -29.92 -9.11 -5.16
CA ARG A 63 -30.92 -8.96 -6.24
C ARG A 63 -30.48 -9.67 -7.51
N LEU A 64 -29.21 -9.54 -7.89
CA LEU A 64 -28.65 -10.19 -9.07
C LEU A 64 -28.66 -11.72 -8.92
N ARG A 65 -28.31 -12.27 -7.75
CA ARG A 65 -28.45 -13.69 -7.44
C ARG A 65 -29.87 -14.20 -7.64
N LYS A 66 -30.90 -13.44 -7.20
CA LYS A 66 -32.31 -13.81 -7.39
C LYS A 66 -32.74 -13.81 -8.84
N LEU A 67 -32.27 -12.84 -9.63
CA LEU A 67 -32.56 -12.77 -11.07
C LEU A 67 -31.90 -13.93 -11.83
N VAL A 68 -30.63 -14.20 -11.55
CA VAL A 68 -29.83 -15.23 -12.21
C VAL A 68 -30.14 -16.63 -11.67
N GLY A 69 -30.65 -16.78 -10.45
CA GLY A 69 -31.11 -18.06 -9.90
C GLY A 69 -32.30 -18.68 -10.65
N SER A 70 -32.93 -17.95 -11.57
CA SER A 70 -33.94 -18.46 -12.51
C SER A 70 -33.33 -19.17 -13.73
N THR A 71 -32.04 -18.99 -14.00
CA THR A 71 -31.27 -19.73 -14.99
C THR A 71 -30.44 -20.81 -14.28
N GLN A 72 -30.22 -21.96 -14.92
CA GLN A 72 -29.51 -23.13 -14.34
C GLN A 72 -28.04 -22.87 -13.92
N GLN A 73 -27.58 -21.63 -13.98
CA GLN A 73 -26.24 -21.21 -13.62
C GLN A 73 -26.31 -20.14 -12.53
N ASN A 74 -25.99 -20.49 -11.29
CA ASN A 74 -25.96 -19.52 -10.20
C ASN A 74 -24.72 -18.61 -10.34
N LEU A 75 -24.89 -17.30 -10.36
CA LEU A 75 -23.80 -16.33 -10.44
C LEU A 75 -22.73 -16.55 -9.35
N ASP A 76 -23.15 -16.98 -8.16
CA ASP A 76 -22.24 -17.27 -7.05
C ASP A 76 -21.32 -18.45 -7.32
N SER A 77 -21.77 -19.46 -8.06
CA SER A 77 -20.90 -20.59 -8.42
C SER A 77 -19.91 -20.20 -9.53
N ILE A 78 -20.27 -19.23 -10.38
CA ILE A 78 -19.43 -18.78 -11.50
C ILE A 78 -18.27 -17.89 -11.00
N LEU A 79 -18.57 -16.92 -10.14
CA LEU A 79 -17.61 -15.88 -9.74
C LEU A 79 -17.13 -16.01 -8.29
N GLN A 80 -17.90 -16.65 -7.39
CA GLN A 80 -17.60 -16.75 -5.95
C GLN A 80 -17.01 -15.44 -5.38
N LEU A 81 -17.72 -14.33 -5.63
CA LEU A 81 -17.25 -12.99 -5.28
C LEU A 81 -17.17 -12.82 -3.75
N PRO A 82 -15.98 -12.54 -3.19
CA PRO A 82 -15.86 -12.30 -1.76
C PRO A 82 -16.58 -11.00 -1.37
N SER A 83 -17.10 -10.96 -0.15
CA SER A 83 -17.68 -9.75 0.45
C SER A 83 -16.60 -8.71 0.78
N ALA A 84 -15.40 -9.15 1.15
CA ALA A 84 -14.20 -8.32 1.32
C ALA A 84 -12.92 -9.21 1.29
N GLU A 85 -11.79 -8.60 0.94
CA GLU A 85 -10.45 -9.18 1.08
C GLU A 85 -9.53 -8.20 1.83
N ALA A 86 -8.78 -8.69 2.82
CA ALA A 86 -7.84 -7.90 3.60
C ALA A 86 -6.40 -8.26 3.23
N PHE A 87 -5.58 -7.24 3.00
CA PHE A 87 -4.14 -7.39 2.79
C PHE A 87 -3.40 -6.89 4.03
N ASN A 88 -2.34 -7.60 4.43
CA ASN A 88 -1.52 -7.15 5.55
C ASN A 88 -0.76 -5.87 5.18
N ARG A 89 -0.41 -5.09 6.21
CA ARG A 89 0.31 -3.81 6.06
C ARG A 89 1.60 -3.95 5.26
N ASP A 90 2.34 -5.04 5.45
CA ASP A 90 3.66 -5.23 4.84
C ASP A 90 3.53 -5.49 3.33
N ALA A 91 2.49 -6.20 2.89
CA ALA A 91 2.19 -6.37 1.46
C ALA A 91 1.92 -5.02 0.77
N ILE A 92 1.17 -4.12 1.44
CA ILE A 92 0.93 -2.76 0.94
C ILE A 92 2.22 -1.94 0.93
N ALA A 93 3.03 -2.02 1.98
CA ALA A 93 4.29 -1.30 2.07
C ALA A 93 5.29 -1.74 0.97
N VAL A 94 5.37 -3.03 0.63
CA VAL A 94 6.25 -3.49 -0.48
C VAL A 94 5.86 -2.85 -1.81
N LEU A 95 4.56 -2.68 -2.06
CA LEU A 95 4.06 -2.05 -3.28
C LEU A 95 4.40 -0.55 -3.30
N LEU A 96 4.16 0.15 -2.20
CA LEU A 96 4.42 1.59 -2.08
C LEU A 96 5.91 1.93 -2.03
N ASN A 97 6.77 0.96 -1.71
CA ASN A 97 8.23 1.14 -1.69
C ASN A 97 8.90 0.94 -3.06
N GLN A 98 8.14 0.67 -4.13
CA GLN A 98 8.71 0.64 -5.48
C GLN A 98 9.12 2.05 -5.94
N GLU A 99 10.17 2.14 -6.76
CA GLU A 99 10.58 3.41 -7.37
C GLU A 99 9.42 4.01 -8.19
N ASP A 100 9.17 5.31 -8.00
CA ASP A 100 8.07 6.07 -8.59
C ASP A 100 6.64 5.61 -8.23
N ALA A 101 6.46 4.75 -7.22
CA ALA A 101 5.12 4.33 -6.80
C ALA A 101 4.29 5.52 -6.26
N GLN A 102 3.18 5.82 -6.93
CA GLN A 102 2.21 6.86 -6.53
C GLN A 102 0.91 6.29 -5.98
N GLY A 103 0.71 4.97 -6.02
CA GLY A 103 -0.48 4.32 -5.52
C GLY A 103 -0.55 2.84 -5.84
N ILE A 104 -1.74 2.27 -5.66
CA ILE A 104 -2.03 0.85 -5.92
C ILE A 104 -3.26 0.76 -6.81
N ARG A 105 -3.17 -0.07 -7.84
CA ARG A 105 -4.31 -0.52 -8.63
C ARG A 105 -4.75 -1.89 -8.16
N ILE A 106 -6.07 -2.07 -8.07
CA ILE A 106 -6.70 -3.32 -7.64
C ILE A 106 -7.45 -3.89 -8.84
N TYR A 107 -7.03 -5.07 -9.30
CA TYR A 107 -7.70 -5.83 -10.35
C TYR A 107 -8.52 -6.98 -9.77
N TYR A 108 -9.56 -7.39 -10.49
CA TYR A 108 -10.23 -8.66 -10.25
C TYR A 108 -9.58 -9.76 -11.11
N GLY A 109 -8.99 -10.76 -10.46
CA GLY A 109 -8.51 -11.99 -11.08
C GLY A 109 -9.49 -13.15 -10.87
N ARG A 110 -9.31 -14.25 -11.59
CA ARG A 110 -10.05 -15.51 -11.39
C ARG A 110 -9.08 -16.62 -11.01
N GLY A 111 -9.25 -17.16 -9.82
CA GLY A 111 -8.47 -18.28 -9.31
C GLY A 111 -8.87 -19.61 -9.95
N SER A 112 -8.06 -20.63 -9.66
CA SER A 112 -8.18 -21.96 -10.26
C SER A 112 -9.51 -22.67 -9.99
N LYS A 113 -10.22 -22.33 -8.91
CA LYS A 113 -11.53 -22.90 -8.55
C LYS A 113 -12.69 -22.00 -8.97
N GLY A 114 -12.42 -21.02 -9.84
CA GLY A 114 -13.39 -20.06 -10.35
C GLY A 114 -13.62 -18.86 -9.45
N GLU A 115 -12.92 -18.76 -8.33
CA GLU A 115 -13.09 -17.72 -7.34
C GLU A 115 -12.49 -16.39 -7.78
N VAL A 116 -13.24 -15.29 -7.64
CA VAL A 116 -12.71 -13.95 -7.93
C VAL A 116 -11.74 -13.53 -6.83
N LYS A 117 -10.52 -13.16 -7.19
CA LYS A 117 -9.44 -12.69 -6.30
C LYS A 117 -9.13 -11.23 -6.54
N LEU A 118 -8.71 -10.48 -5.51
CA LEU A 118 -8.11 -9.16 -5.71
C LEU A 118 -6.61 -9.29 -5.99
N VAL A 119 -6.13 -8.58 -7.01
CA VAL A 119 -4.72 -8.53 -7.41
C VAL A 119 -4.24 -7.08 -7.34
N LEU A 120 -3.25 -6.82 -6.48
CA LEU A 120 -2.72 -5.49 -6.21
C LEU A 120 -1.40 -5.27 -6.96
N VAL A 121 -1.32 -4.14 -7.65
CA VAL A 121 -0.16 -3.73 -8.47
C VAL A 121 0.19 -2.27 -8.16
N PRO A 122 1.47 -1.90 -7.99
CA PRO A 122 1.82 -0.50 -7.78
C PRO A 122 1.72 0.28 -9.10
N ILE A 123 1.36 1.55 -9.03
CA ILE A 123 1.27 2.43 -10.20
C ILE A 123 2.29 3.57 -10.14
N ASP A 124 2.83 3.93 -11.30
CA ASP A 124 3.80 5.02 -11.46
C ASP A 124 3.14 6.41 -11.50
N SER A 125 3.96 7.46 -11.59
CA SER A 125 3.49 8.86 -11.69
C SER A 125 2.68 9.20 -12.94
N LYS A 126 2.70 8.32 -13.94
CA LYS A 126 1.91 8.43 -15.18
C LYS A 126 0.65 7.57 -15.12
N GLY A 127 0.45 6.82 -14.04
CA GLY A 127 -0.64 5.87 -13.86
C GLY A 127 -0.45 4.55 -14.61
N ASN A 128 0.77 4.19 -15.03
CA ASN A 128 1.06 2.86 -15.56
C ASN A 128 1.32 1.87 -14.43
N ASP A 129 1.09 0.59 -14.69
CA ASP A 129 1.47 -0.47 -13.75
C ASP A 129 3.00 -0.62 -13.71
N ILE A 130 3.56 -0.67 -12.50
CA ILE A 130 4.98 -0.96 -12.29
C ILE A 130 5.15 -2.48 -12.31
N VAL A 131 5.71 -2.99 -13.41
CA VAL A 131 5.94 -4.43 -13.66
C VAL A 131 7.34 -4.81 -13.19
N THR A 132 7.46 -5.27 -11.95
CA THR A 132 8.75 -5.59 -11.31
C THR A 132 8.65 -6.76 -10.33
N THR A 133 9.80 -7.24 -9.83
CA THR A 133 9.83 -8.19 -8.72
C THR A 133 9.57 -7.44 -7.41
N LEU A 134 8.59 -7.88 -6.63
CA LEU A 134 8.20 -7.23 -5.38
C LEU A 134 9.02 -7.74 -4.19
N LEU A 135 9.40 -9.03 -4.17
CA LEU A 135 10.20 -9.64 -3.10
C LEU A 135 11.42 -10.35 -3.70
N ASP A 136 12.62 -9.98 -3.28
CA ASP A 136 13.86 -10.67 -3.66
C ASP A 136 14.13 -11.86 -2.72
N SER A 137 13.87 -13.07 -3.21
CA SER A 137 14.08 -14.34 -2.47
C SER A 137 15.55 -14.71 -2.27
N THR A 138 16.49 -13.99 -2.89
CA THR A 138 17.93 -14.32 -2.88
C THR A 138 18.77 -13.43 -1.95
N SER A 139 18.16 -12.41 -1.35
CA SER A 139 18.87 -11.46 -0.48
C SER A 139 18.91 -11.95 0.98
N ASN A 140 20.01 -12.61 1.37
CA ASN A 140 20.35 -12.86 2.78
C ASN A 140 20.81 -11.59 3.53
N ARG A 141 20.63 -10.40 2.94
CA ARG A 141 21.05 -9.14 3.52
C ARG A 141 19.85 -8.29 3.86
N SER A 142 19.94 -7.73 5.05
CA SER A 142 19.17 -6.62 5.54
C SER A 142 19.41 -5.35 4.71
N GLU A 143 19.08 -5.33 3.41
CA GLU A 143 19.20 -4.12 2.56
C GLU A 143 18.06 -3.14 2.87
N GLN A 144 18.33 -2.33 3.89
CA GLN A 144 17.52 -1.26 4.44
C GLN A 144 16.77 -0.47 3.35
N ALA A 145 15.47 -0.29 3.56
CA ALA A 145 14.71 0.73 2.87
C ALA A 145 15.36 2.10 3.08
N VAL A 146 15.08 3.02 2.17
CA VAL A 146 15.37 4.45 2.35
C VAL A 146 14.84 4.88 3.72
N GLY A 147 15.76 5.03 4.69
CA GLY A 147 15.46 5.33 6.08
C GLY A 147 15.02 4.11 6.92
N TYR A 148 15.91 3.63 7.78
CA TYR A 148 15.51 2.85 8.95
C TYR A 148 14.52 3.67 9.79
N ILE A 149 13.24 3.28 9.80
CA ILE A 149 12.23 3.86 10.69
C ILE A 149 12.10 2.93 11.91
N PRO A 150 12.52 3.36 13.13
CA PRO A 150 12.45 2.53 14.32
C PRO A 150 11.02 2.08 14.63
N GLY A 151 10.81 0.77 14.84
CA GLY A 151 9.51 0.21 15.27
C GLY A 151 8.56 -0.23 14.14
N ILE A 152 8.98 -0.13 12.87
CA ILE A 152 8.22 -0.58 11.70
C ILE A 152 8.92 -1.80 11.06
N SER A 153 8.16 -2.89 10.83
CA SER A 153 8.61 -4.00 9.98
C SER A 153 8.94 -3.48 8.58
N THR A 154 10.19 -3.65 8.15
CA THR A 154 10.66 -3.16 6.85
C THR A 154 10.19 -4.11 5.76
N ALA A 155 9.17 -3.72 5.01
CA ALA A 155 8.77 -4.38 3.78
C ALA A 155 9.67 -3.89 2.63
N ARG A 156 10.32 -4.80 1.89
CA ARG A 156 11.27 -4.46 0.83
C ARG A 156 10.72 -4.77 -0.55
N ALA A 157 10.92 -3.81 -1.45
CA ALA A 157 10.80 -3.97 -2.89
C ALA A 157 11.96 -4.81 -3.45
N GLY A 158 11.68 -5.71 -4.39
CA GLY A 158 12.70 -6.47 -5.09
C GLY A 158 13.48 -5.59 -6.06
N ALA A 159 14.81 -5.62 -5.99
CA ALA A 159 15.69 -4.76 -6.78
C ALA A 159 16.11 -5.36 -8.14
N ARG A 160 15.58 -6.53 -8.53
CA ARG A 160 16.05 -7.31 -9.70
C ARG A 160 14.95 -7.77 -10.62
N ARG A 161 15.29 -7.88 -11.91
CA ARG A 161 14.48 -8.44 -13.00
C ARG A 161 14.34 -9.98 -12.88
N ALA A 162 13.73 -10.47 -11.81
CA ALA A 162 13.04 -11.75 -11.87
C ALA A 162 11.63 -11.54 -12.43
N ALA A 163 10.88 -12.63 -12.66
CA ALA A 163 9.51 -12.56 -13.16
C ALA A 163 8.69 -11.57 -12.33
N ALA A 164 8.00 -10.65 -13.01
CA ALA A 164 7.23 -9.60 -12.33
C ALA A 164 6.16 -10.21 -11.42
N GLN A 165 5.91 -9.53 -10.30
CA GLN A 165 5.03 -10.01 -9.24
C GLN A 165 3.89 -9.01 -9.00
N ALA A 166 2.79 -9.54 -8.49
CA ALA A 166 1.66 -8.79 -7.94
C ALA A 166 1.32 -9.39 -6.58
N MET A 167 0.62 -8.63 -5.73
CA MET A 167 0.14 -9.15 -4.45
C MET A 167 -1.28 -9.71 -4.61
N GLU A 168 -1.47 -10.94 -4.16
CA GLU A 168 -2.76 -11.66 -4.13
C GLU A 168 -2.87 -12.47 -2.82
N ASN A 169 -3.91 -13.29 -2.65
CA ASN A 169 -4.23 -13.99 -1.38
C ASN A 169 -4.51 -13.04 -0.20
N GLY A 170 -5.36 -12.05 -0.41
CA GLY A 170 -5.99 -11.36 0.70
C GLY A 170 -6.82 -12.31 1.56
N GLN A 171 -6.87 -12.07 2.88
CA GLN A 171 -7.74 -12.81 3.78
C GLN A 171 -9.20 -12.46 3.45
N ARG A 172 -9.96 -13.45 3.00
CA ARG A 172 -11.38 -13.30 2.68
C ARG A 172 -12.24 -13.22 3.93
N CYS A 173 -13.28 -12.41 3.84
CA CYS A 173 -14.37 -12.40 4.80
C CYS A 173 -15.61 -13.08 4.21
N ASP A 174 -15.64 -14.40 4.16
CA ASP A 174 -16.84 -15.21 3.88
C ASP A 174 -16.57 -16.71 4.16
N PRO A 175 -17.48 -17.43 4.86
CA PRO A 175 -18.06 -17.12 6.16
C PRO A 175 -17.19 -17.66 7.31
N PRO A 176 -17.13 -17.02 8.50
CA PRO A 176 -18.00 -15.95 9.05
C PRO A 176 -17.71 -14.53 8.52
N PRO A 177 -18.56 -13.51 8.81
CA PRO A 177 -18.27 -12.12 8.45
C PRO A 177 -16.92 -11.66 9.00
N CYS A 178 -16.31 -10.64 8.39
CA CYS A 178 -15.19 -9.94 9.02
C CYS A 178 -15.60 -9.63 10.47
N GLY A 179 -14.75 -9.91 11.46
CA GLY A 179 -15.06 -9.56 12.87
C GLY A 179 -15.46 -8.09 13.01
N THR A 180 -16.22 -7.73 14.06
CA THR A 180 -16.75 -6.38 14.40
C THR A 180 -16.39 -5.26 13.41
N SER A 181 -17.02 -5.25 12.23
CA SER A 181 -16.82 -4.21 11.23
C SER A 181 -18.09 -3.38 11.11
N LYS A 182 -17.98 -2.07 11.35
CA LYS A 182 -19.08 -1.10 11.16
C LYS A 182 -19.58 -1.01 9.72
N LEU A 183 -18.85 -1.58 8.76
CA LEU A 183 -19.28 -1.69 7.35
C LEU A 183 -20.21 -2.88 7.13
N THR A 184 -20.21 -3.84 8.05
CA THR A 184 -20.97 -5.08 7.95
C THR A 184 -22.19 -5.15 8.87
N GLU A 185 -22.22 -4.34 9.94
CA GLU A 185 -23.41 -4.01 10.74
C GLU A 185 -24.53 -3.39 9.87
#